data_AF-A0A0Q4N8P1-F1
#
_entry.id   AF-A0A0Q4N8P1-F1
#
_cell.length_a   1.000
_cell.length_b   1.000
_cell.length_c   1.000
_cell.angle_alpha   90.00
_cell.angle_beta   90.00
_cell.angle_gamma   90.00
#
_symmetry.space_group_name_H-M   'P 1'
#
loop_
_entity.id
_entity.type
_entity.pdbx_description
1 polymer ?
#
loop_
_entity_poly.entity_id
_entity_poly.type
_entity_poly.pdbx_seq_one_letter_code
_entity_poly.pdbx_strand_id
1 'polypeptide(L)'
;MVEQTEINRLFWHSRRGMLELDVLLVPFTQEVYATLNETDRELYVRLLSCEDQDMFGWFMERTESEDPELQRMVRIILDRVQPK
;
A
#
# COMPACT_ATOMS: atom_id res chain seq x y z
N MET A 1 0.26 15.24 12.91
CA MET A 1 -0.22 15.60 11.55
C MET A 1 0.75 14.95 10.57
N VAL A 2 0.28 14.37 9.47
CA VAL A 2 1.20 13.83 8.44
C VAL A 2 1.74 14.98 7.63
N GLU A 3 3.06 15.07 7.55
CA GLU A 3 3.72 16.10 6.75
C GLU A 3 3.46 15.84 5.26
N GLN A 4 3.07 16.86 4.50
CA GLN A 4 2.82 16.75 3.06
C GLN A 4 4.04 16.20 2.29
N THR A 5 5.24 16.48 2.79
CA THR A 5 6.51 15.96 2.27
C THR A 5 6.60 14.43 2.38
N GLU A 6 6.06 13.84 3.43
CA GLU A 6 6.03 12.39 3.62
C GLU A 6 5.08 11.74 2.62
N ILE A 7 3.87 12.28 2.45
CA ILE A 7 2.90 11.82 1.44
C ILE A 7 3.51 11.89 0.05
N ASN A 8 4.18 12.99 -0.29
CA ASN A 8 4.82 13.13 -1.61
C ASN A 8 5.92 12.08 -1.81
N ARG A 9 6.73 11.81 -0.78
CA ARG A 9 7.76 10.76 -0.83
C ARG A 9 7.12 9.39 -1.07
N LEU A 10 6.08 9.05 -0.32
CA LEU A 10 5.37 7.77 -0.45
C LEU A 10 4.66 7.64 -1.79
N PHE A 11 4.12 8.74 -2.33
CA PHE A 11 3.52 8.78 -3.65
C PHE A 11 4.54 8.37 -4.71
N TRP A 12 5.76 8.91 -4.66
CA TRP A 12 6.82 8.50 -5.58
C TRP A 12 7.28 7.05 -5.37
N HIS A 13 7.34 6.55 -4.12
CA HIS A 13 7.62 5.14 -3.84
C HIS A 13 6.48 4.18 -4.21
N SER A 14 5.26 4.70 -4.37
CA SER A 14 4.09 3.93 -4.80
C SER A 14 4.03 3.77 -6.32
N ARG A 15 4.81 4.55 -7.07
CA ARG A 15 4.97 4.40 -8.52
C ARG A 15 5.98 3.30 -8.82
N ARG A 16 5.52 2.23 -9.43
CA ARG A 16 6.22 0.99 -9.74
C ARG A 16 6.26 0.75 -11.24
N GLY A 17 7.00 -0.30 -11.63
CA GLY A 17 7.06 -0.73 -13.03
C GLY A 17 5.79 -1.44 -13.52
N MET A 18 4.87 -1.77 -12.61
CA MET A 18 3.62 -2.48 -12.90
C MET A 18 2.41 -1.56 -12.69
N LEU A 19 1.61 -1.38 -13.75
CA LEU A 19 0.45 -0.48 -13.76
C LEU A 19 -0.59 -0.87 -12.70
N GLU A 20 -0.77 -2.16 -12.47
CA GLU A 20 -1.71 -2.69 -11.50
C GLU A 20 -1.36 -2.24 -10.08
N LEU A 21 -0.08 -2.20 -9.74
CA LEU A 21 0.38 -1.68 -8.44
C LEU A 21 0.16 -0.17 -8.35
N ASP A 22 0.44 0.56 -9.42
CA ASP A 22 0.22 2.01 -9.46
C ASP A 22 -1.26 2.36 -9.24
N VAL A 23 -2.16 1.63 -9.90
CA VAL A 23 -3.61 1.82 -9.77
C VAL A 23 -4.10 1.60 -8.34
N LEU A 24 -3.44 0.73 -7.56
CA LEU A 24 -3.81 0.46 -6.17
C LEU A 24 -3.13 1.43 -5.19
N LEU A 25 -1.81 1.57 -5.27
CA LEU A 25 -0.99 2.25 -4.26
C LEU A 25 -1.06 3.78 -4.36
N VAL A 26 -1.17 4.32 -5.59
CA VAL A 26 -1.20 5.78 -5.81
C VAL A 26 -2.44 6.43 -5.17
N PRO A 27 -3.68 6.02 -5.50
CA PRO A 27 -4.86 6.63 -4.86
C PRO A 27 -4.90 6.35 -3.36
N PHE A 28 -4.45 5.17 -2.92
CA PHE A 28 -4.37 4.85 -1.51
C PHE A 28 -3.45 5.81 -0.74
N THR A 29 -2.29 6.14 -1.29
CA THR A 29 -1.35 7.09 -0.66
C THR A 29 -1.93 8.50 -0.57
N GLN A 30 -2.65 8.94 -1.61
CA GLN A 30 -3.17 10.31 -1.66
C GLN A 30 -4.42 10.50 -0.80
N GLU A 31 -5.29 9.49 -0.74
CA GLU A 31 -6.61 9.62 -0.11
C GLU A 31 -6.69 8.95 1.27
N VAL A 32 -5.98 7.84 1.48
CA VAL A 32 -6.15 6.98 2.66
C VAL A 32 -5.00 7.13 3.65
N TYR A 33 -3.75 7.25 3.20
CA TYR A 33 -2.57 7.27 4.09
C TYR A 33 -2.65 8.33 5.21
N ALA A 34 -3.12 9.54 4.88
CA ALA A 34 -3.30 10.61 5.87
C ALA A 34 -4.31 10.26 6.97
N THR A 35 -5.27 9.36 6.69
CA THR A 35 -6.31 8.92 7.61
C THR A 35 -5.93 7.71 8.46
N LEU A 36 -4.84 7.00 8.10
CA LEU A 36 -4.34 5.86 8.84
C LEU A 36 -3.80 6.26 10.22
N ASN A 37 -3.81 5.32 11.18
CA ASN A 37 -3.11 5.46 12.45
C ASN A 37 -1.59 5.23 12.26
N GLU A 38 -0.79 5.53 13.29
CA GLU A 38 0.67 5.41 13.21
C GLU A 38 1.14 3.99 12.86
N THR A 39 0.56 2.97 13.48
CA THR A 39 0.89 1.56 13.20
C THR A 39 0.61 1.17 11.74
N ASP A 40 -0.55 1.53 11.22
CA ASP A 40 -0.93 1.23 9.83
C ASP A 40 -0.06 2.02 8.85
N ARG A 41 0.39 3.24 9.20
CA ARG A 41 1.37 3.97 8.37
C ARG A 41 2.71 3.26 8.33
N GLU A 42 3.23 2.81 9.47
CA GLU A 42 4.47 2.03 9.53
C GLU A 42 4.38 0.75 8.70
N LEU A 43 3.25 0.04 8.80
CA LEU A 43 2.98 -1.14 7.97
C LEU A 43 2.95 -0.81 6.47
N TYR A 44 2.38 0.33 6.09
CA TYR A 44 2.38 0.77 4.68
C TYR A 44 3.79 1.07 4.17
N VAL A 45 4.62 1.74 4.97
CA VAL A 45 6.03 2.00 4.62
C VAL A 45 6.82 0.69 4.51
N ARG A 46 6.58 -0.26 5.42
CA ARG A 46 7.16 -1.61 5.36
C ARG A 46 6.72 -2.34 4.09
N LEU A 47 5.44 -2.26 3.73
CA LEU A 47 4.89 -2.86 2.51
C LEU A 47 5.59 -2.30 1.26
N LEU A 48 5.77 -0.98 1.18
CA LEU A 48 6.51 -0.34 0.07
C LEU A 48 8.00 -0.74 0.01
N SER A 49 8.55 -1.34 1.06
CA SER A 49 9.92 -1.86 1.04
C SER A 49 10.03 -3.28 0.49
N CYS A 50 8.89 -3.96 0.25
CA CYS A 50 8.83 -5.28 -0.36
C CYS A 50 9.04 -5.23 -1.89
N GLU A 51 9.33 -6.39 -2.48
CA GLU A 51 9.49 -6.52 -3.92
C GLU A 51 8.14 -6.42 -4.65
N ASP A 52 8.18 -5.87 -5.87
CA ASP A 52 6.98 -5.65 -6.67
C ASP A 52 6.27 -6.98 -7.00
N GLN A 53 7.02 -8.08 -7.18
CA GLN A 53 6.46 -9.40 -7.45
C GLN A 53 5.65 -9.95 -6.28
N ASP A 54 6.14 -9.80 -5.05
CA ASP A 54 5.46 -10.24 -3.84
C ASP A 54 4.19 -9.42 -3.62
N MET A 55 4.31 -8.09 -3.69
CA MET A 55 3.16 -7.19 -3.58
C MET A 55 2.09 -7.53 -4.61
N PHE A 56 2.48 -7.74 -5.87
CA PHE A 56 1.56 -8.12 -6.93
C PHE A 56 0.87 -9.46 -6.64
N GLY A 57 1.61 -10.46 -6.16
CA GLY A 57 1.05 -11.75 -5.74
C GLY A 57 0.00 -11.61 -4.63
N TRP A 58 0.27 -10.76 -3.63
CA TRP A 58 -0.65 -10.48 -2.53
C TRP A 58 -1.89 -9.72 -2.97
N PHE A 59 -1.74 -8.69 -3.81
CA PHE A 59 -2.87 -7.91 -4.32
C PHE A 59 -3.75 -8.70 -5.29
N MET A 60 -3.20 -9.68 -6.01
CA MET A 60 -3.96 -10.58 -6.86
C MET A 60 -4.60 -11.75 -6.09
N GLU A 61 -4.49 -11.75 -4.75
CA GLU A 61 -4.98 -12.83 -3.86
C GLU A 61 -4.46 -14.22 -4.26
N ARG A 62 -3.28 -14.28 -4.91
CA ARG A 62 -2.63 -15.53 -5.35
C ARG A 62 -1.72 -16.10 -4.28
N THR A 63 -1.10 -15.21 -3.51
CA THR A 63 -0.22 -15.52 -2.38
C THR A 63 -0.61 -14.66 -1.19
N GLU A 64 -0.16 -15.04 -0.01
CA GLU A 64 -0.32 -14.22 1.21
C GLU A 64 1.06 -13.88 1.77
N SER A 65 1.16 -12.74 2.45
CA SER A 65 2.38 -12.39 3.17
C SER A 65 2.57 -13.32 4.37
N GLU A 66 3.81 -13.73 4.64
CA GLU A 66 4.15 -14.49 5.84
C GLU A 66 3.98 -13.65 7.12
N ASP A 67 4.03 -12.32 6.99
CA ASP A 67 3.74 -11.39 8.06
C ASP A 67 2.23 -11.07 8.09
N PRO A 68 1.50 -11.46 9.17
CA PRO A 68 0.07 -11.21 9.28
C PRO A 68 -0.28 -9.72 9.28
N GLU A 69 0.63 -8.86 9.74
CA GLU A 69 0.41 -7.41 9.79
C GLU A 69 0.50 -6.80 8.38
N LEU A 70 1.46 -7.25 7.57
CA LEU A 70 1.55 -6.87 6.15
C LEU A 70 0.34 -7.40 5.38
N GLN A 71 -0.07 -8.65 5.61
CA GLN A 71 -1.25 -9.22 4.98
C GLN A 71 -2.52 -8.43 5.35
N ARG A 72 -2.64 -7.96 6.59
CA ARG A 72 -3.72 -7.06 7.01
C ARG A 72 -3.68 -5.74 6.23
N MET A 73 -2.51 -5.14 6.03
CA MET A 73 -2.37 -3.91 5.24
C MET A 73 -2.80 -4.10 3.78
N VAL A 74 -2.37 -5.21 3.14
CA VAL A 74 -2.80 -5.55 1.77
C VAL A 74 -4.32 -5.60 1.68
N ARG A 75 -4.99 -6.28 2.63
CA ARG A 75 -6.46 -6.35 2.68
C ARG A 75 -7.11 -4.97 2.84
N ILE A 76 -6.56 -4.09 3.68
CA ILE A 76 -7.07 -2.72 3.84
C ILE A 76 -7.01 -1.94 2.51
N ILE A 77 -5.93 -2.10 1.74
CA ILE A 77 -5.78 -1.44 0.44
C ILE A 77 -6.79 -2.02 -0.56
N LEU A 78 -6.94 -3.34 -0.63
CA LEU A 78 -7.90 -4.01 -1.52
C LEU A 78 -9.35 -3.58 -1.22
N ASP A 79 -9.76 -3.61 0.05
CA ASP A 79 -11.09 -3.20 0.49
C ASP A 79 -11.41 -1.73 0.16
N ARG A 80 -10.38 -0.88 0.07
CA ARG A 80 -10.55 0.55 -0.23
C ARG A 80 -10.56 0.85 -1.73
N VAL A 81 -9.79 0.13 -2.53
CA VAL A 81 -9.62 0.42 -3.95
C VAL A 81 -10.56 -0.40 -4.84
N GLN A 82 -11.07 -1.55 -4.37
CA GLN A 82 -12.09 -2.28 -5.12
C GLN A 82 -13.43 -1.52 -5.09
N PRO A 83 -13.93 -1.03 -6.24
CA PRO A 83 -15.30 -0.55 -6.31
C PRO A 83 -16.25 -1.75 -6.12
N LYS A 84 -17.26 -1.59 -5.26
CA LYS A 84 -18.36 -2.55 -5.14
C LYS A 84 -19.13 -2.69 -6.45
#